data_AF-A0A1I2UYN1-F1
#
_entry.id   AF-A0A1I2UYN1-F1
#
_cell.length_a   1.000
_cell.length_b   1.000
_cell.length_c   1.000
_cell.angle_alpha   90.00
_cell.angle_beta   90.00
_cell.angle_gamma   90.00
#
_symmetry.space_group_name_H-M   'P 1'
#
loop_
_entity.id
_entity.type
_entity.pdbx_description
1 polymer ?
#
loop_
_entity_poly.entity_id
_entity_poly.type
_entity_poly.pdbx_seq_one_letter_code
_entity_poly.pdbx_strand_id
1 'polypeptide(L)'
;MEKILPALEGQLRRFKVNAAGMAERHPGLARQLGARDWPPDVHVDRLVQGVAALHARTALVLQRAHCQQDEHALELQFPEQLRPFPECRIGPARQAAVLAACYCPGPPAAIELEVDPGPQPADSVDIFIDGDAAFSGALRNALLAGGSRQLACRPFAPTGLDPAEALLPRAPGAHAGLALLREYFTFPPRFNILRLDLTSFVNGGRGKLSLPVPAARPLEALQASHLRAGWAARACLRRAAAAPVRIDGRQSEYLVSVPPELEIFSIDRVHVGGAEDLGWVARRVEDAPAGHEWRIAFHGARGAVGAVASIDVTCCERDKVLARPARGAGCRWQLNSLLALEQLPLEAGALRELMATQAIDDSPASHAIINAVRALDVQPAALRPGRAAPLMGTDIRLQVDEAAFAGSGLLLFGQVMDRFFGECAHMNTFTRLVLVSAETGEELMRCKARNAGTLLE
;
A
#
# COMPACT_ATOMS: atom_id res chain seq x y z
N MET A 1 -34.67 3.56 -0.56
CA MET A 1 -35.20 3.88 -1.90
C MET A 1 -34.17 4.62 -2.76
N GLU A 2 -33.36 5.51 -2.16
CA GLU A 2 -32.32 6.30 -2.84
C GLU A 2 -31.27 5.48 -3.61
N LYS A 3 -30.81 4.32 -3.11
CA LYS A 3 -29.83 3.46 -3.82
C LYS A 3 -30.35 2.86 -5.15
N ILE A 4 -31.68 2.80 -5.38
CA ILE A 4 -32.27 2.21 -6.60
C ILE A 4 -32.50 3.26 -7.69
N LEU A 5 -32.62 4.53 -7.31
CA LEU A 5 -33.02 5.62 -8.21
C LEU A 5 -32.10 5.76 -9.45
N PRO A 6 -30.75 5.75 -9.33
CA PRO A 6 -29.88 5.85 -10.50
C PRO A 6 -30.04 4.66 -11.45
N ALA A 7 -30.21 3.45 -10.91
CA ALA A 7 -30.41 2.25 -11.69
C ALA A 7 -31.77 2.28 -12.41
N LEU A 8 -32.82 2.75 -11.74
CA LEU A 8 -34.15 2.94 -12.32
C LEU A 8 -34.14 3.96 -13.45
N GLU A 9 -33.55 5.14 -13.23
CA GLU A 9 -33.39 6.16 -14.25
C GLU A 9 -32.60 5.66 -15.46
N GLY A 10 -31.56 4.85 -15.21
CA GLY A 10 -30.80 4.17 -16.25
C GLY A 10 -31.66 3.21 -17.08
N GLN A 11 -32.51 2.40 -16.43
CA GLN A 11 -33.43 1.50 -17.13
C GLN A 11 -34.50 2.26 -17.93
N LEU A 12 -35.08 3.33 -17.37
CA LEU A 12 -36.05 4.16 -18.07
C LEU A 12 -35.43 4.86 -19.29
N ARG A 13 -34.19 5.36 -19.17
CA ARG A 13 -33.44 5.92 -20.29
C ARG A 13 -33.20 4.87 -21.39
N ARG A 14 -32.72 3.68 -21.03
CA ARG A 14 -32.52 2.57 -21.99
C ARG A 14 -33.81 2.17 -22.69
N PHE A 15 -34.92 2.09 -21.95
CA PHE A 15 -36.22 1.81 -22.52
C PHE A 15 -36.62 2.84 -23.58
N LYS A 16 -36.49 4.14 -23.26
CA LYS A 16 -36.79 5.23 -24.22
C LYS A 16 -35.91 5.18 -25.47
N VAL A 17 -34.61 4.95 -25.30
CA VAL A 17 -33.66 4.82 -26.43
C VAL A 17 -34.02 3.61 -27.31
N ASN A 18 -34.32 2.47 -26.70
CA ASN A 18 -34.71 1.27 -27.44
C ASN A 18 -36.05 1.43 -28.17
N ALA A 19 -37.02 2.10 -27.55
CA ALA A 19 -38.30 2.42 -28.17
C ALA A 19 -38.13 3.34 -29.39
N ALA A 20 -37.30 4.38 -29.27
CA ALA A 20 -36.97 5.28 -30.38
C ALA A 20 -36.25 4.53 -31.52
N GLY A 21 -35.20 3.77 -31.22
CA GLY A 21 -34.46 3.01 -32.23
C GLY A 21 -35.27 1.87 -32.87
N MET A 22 -36.30 1.36 -32.21
CA MET A 22 -37.27 0.41 -32.80
C MET A 22 -38.24 1.13 -33.73
N ALA A 23 -38.69 2.34 -33.36
CA ALA A 23 -39.57 3.14 -34.20
C ALA A 23 -38.90 3.60 -35.50
N GLU A 24 -37.59 3.91 -35.45
CA GLU A 24 -36.77 4.24 -36.62
C GLU A 24 -36.59 3.04 -37.56
N ARG A 25 -36.28 1.87 -37.00
CA ARG A 25 -36.04 0.64 -37.79
C ARG A 25 -37.32 0.06 -38.41
N HIS A 26 -38.47 0.25 -37.76
CA HIS A 26 -39.74 -0.33 -38.19
C HIS A 26 -40.88 0.70 -38.17
N PRO A 27 -40.89 1.68 -39.08
CA PRO A 27 -41.84 2.79 -39.07
C PRO A 27 -43.30 2.35 -39.28
N GLY A 28 -43.53 1.24 -39.99
CA GLY A 28 -44.87 0.66 -40.19
C GLY A 28 -45.47 0.12 -38.88
N LEU A 29 -44.70 -0.68 -38.13
CA LEU A 29 -45.10 -1.21 -36.83
C LEU A 29 -45.22 -0.10 -35.78
N ALA A 30 -44.29 0.86 -35.80
CA ALA A 30 -44.32 2.02 -34.91
C ALA A 30 -45.60 2.86 -35.05
N ARG A 31 -46.11 2.99 -36.28
CA ARG A 31 -47.36 3.68 -36.58
C ARG A 31 -48.58 2.91 -36.08
N GLN A 32 -48.56 1.58 -36.15
CA GLN A 32 -49.62 0.72 -35.62
C GLN A 32 -49.64 0.70 -34.08
N LEU A 33 -48.48 0.83 -33.44
CA LEU A 33 -48.33 0.80 -31.99
C LEU A 33 -48.45 2.18 -31.31
N GLY A 34 -48.65 3.27 -32.06
CA GLY A 34 -48.74 4.62 -31.49
C GLY A 34 -47.42 5.14 -30.89
N ALA A 35 -46.27 4.63 -31.32
CA ALA A 35 -44.97 4.90 -30.70
C ALA A 35 -44.47 6.36 -30.80
N ARG A 36 -45.17 7.23 -31.56
CA ARG A 36 -44.86 8.67 -31.65
C ARG A 36 -45.29 9.46 -30.41
N ASP A 37 -46.32 8.99 -29.69
CA ASP A 37 -46.90 9.67 -28.51
C ASP A 37 -46.67 8.86 -27.22
N TRP A 38 -45.50 8.21 -27.10
CA TRP A 38 -45.20 7.31 -25.99
C TRP A 38 -44.76 8.07 -24.71
N PRO A 39 -45.36 7.80 -23.53
CA PRO A 39 -46.36 6.77 -23.24
C PRO A 39 -47.80 7.26 -23.48
N PRO A 40 -48.68 6.45 -24.11
CA PRO A 40 -50.04 6.87 -24.46
C PRO A 40 -51.04 6.85 -23.28
N ASP A 41 -50.70 6.19 -22.16
CA ASP A 41 -51.57 6.01 -20.98
C ASP A 41 -50.74 6.00 -19.68
N VAL A 42 -51.27 6.61 -18.61
CA VAL A 42 -50.72 6.60 -17.24
C VAL A 42 -50.55 5.19 -16.67
N HIS A 43 -51.43 4.24 -17.02
CA HIS A 43 -51.34 2.86 -16.57
C HIS A 43 -50.19 2.11 -17.24
N VAL A 44 -49.97 2.37 -18.53
CA VAL A 44 -48.84 1.82 -19.28
C VAL A 44 -47.53 2.43 -18.76
N ASP A 45 -47.50 3.73 -18.49
CA ASP A 45 -46.32 4.38 -17.89
C ASP A 45 -45.99 3.78 -16.51
N ARG A 46 -46.99 3.58 -15.65
CA ARG A 46 -46.81 2.91 -14.34
C ARG A 46 -46.33 1.46 -14.49
N LEU A 47 -46.82 0.73 -15.49
CA LEU A 47 -46.35 -0.63 -15.79
C LEU A 47 -44.87 -0.61 -16.21
N VAL A 48 -44.49 0.31 -17.11
CA VAL A 48 -43.10 0.49 -17.56
C VAL A 48 -42.20 0.86 -16.38
N GLN A 49 -42.64 1.79 -15.52
CA GLN A 49 -41.92 2.14 -14.30
C GLN A 49 -41.78 0.94 -13.35
N GLY A 50 -42.83 0.14 -13.17
CA GLY A 50 -42.81 -1.08 -12.36
C GLY A 50 -41.83 -2.13 -12.90
N VAL A 51 -41.88 -2.41 -14.22
CA VAL A 51 -40.97 -3.34 -14.89
C VAL A 51 -39.52 -2.83 -14.86
N ALA A 52 -39.30 -1.52 -15.07
CA ALA A 52 -37.99 -0.90 -14.98
C ALA A 52 -37.43 -0.99 -13.55
N ALA A 53 -38.27 -0.80 -12.53
CA ALA A 53 -37.88 -0.97 -11.13
C ALA A 53 -37.52 -2.43 -10.82
N LEU A 54 -38.26 -3.39 -11.35
CA LEU A 54 -37.97 -4.81 -11.16
C LEU A 54 -36.64 -5.20 -11.83
N HIS A 55 -36.40 -4.75 -13.07
CA HIS A 55 -35.12 -4.93 -13.75
C HIS A 55 -33.96 -4.22 -13.03
N ALA A 56 -34.16 -3.00 -12.55
CA ALA A 56 -33.15 -2.27 -11.79
C ALA A 56 -32.77 -3.02 -10.51
N ARG A 57 -33.75 -3.60 -9.80
CA ARG A 57 -33.50 -4.45 -8.62
C ARG A 57 -32.72 -5.70 -8.99
N THR A 58 -33.12 -6.43 -10.03
CA THR A 58 -32.39 -7.63 -10.48
C THR A 58 -30.96 -7.29 -10.89
N ALA A 59 -30.76 -6.20 -11.64
CA ALA A 59 -29.44 -5.74 -12.04
C ALA A 59 -28.56 -5.39 -10.84
N LEU A 60 -29.12 -4.71 -9.82
CA LEU A 60 -28.40 -4.40 -8.58
C LEU A 60 -28.07 -5.66 -7.77
N VAL A 61 -28.97 -6.65 -7.71
CA VAL A 61 -28.70 -7.93 -7.05
C VAL A 61 -27.56 -8.67 -7.76
N LEU A 62 -27.61 -8.75 -9.09
CA LEU A 62 -26.53 -9.34 -9.88
C LEU A 62 -25.22 -8.59 -9.69
N GLN A 63 -25.21 -7.26 -9.77
CA GLN A 63 -24.01 -6.46 -9.58
C GLN A 63 -23.39 -6.68 -8.20
N ARG A 64 -24.19 -6.75 -7.14
CA ARG A 64 -23.71 -7.09 -5.79
C ARG A 64 -23.10 -8.49 -5.73
N ALA A 65 -23.74 -9.47 -6.36
CA ALA A 65 -23.22 -10.84 -6.39
C ALA A 65 -21.84 -10.91 -7.08
N HIS A 66 -21.64 -10.18 -8.18
CA HIS A 66 -20.33 -10.10 -8.84
C HIS A 66 -19.29 -9.41 -7.95
N CYS A 67 -19.64 -8.28 -7.32
CA CYS A 67 -18.73 -7.60 -6.41
C CYS A 67 -18.30 -8.49 -5.23
N GLN A 68 -19.23 -9.29 -4.68
CA GLN A 68 -18.93 -10.25 -3.62
C GLN A 68 -17.99 -11.36 -4.08
N GLN A 69 -18.10 -11.81 -5.34
CA GLN A 69 -17.18 -12.79 -5.92
C GLN A 69 -15.77 -12.21 -6.10
N ASP A 70 -15.67 -11.00 -6.64
CA ASP A 70 -14.38 -10.30 -6.84
C ASP A 70 -13.68 -10.03 -5.51
N GLU A 71 -14.44 -9.60 -4.49
CA GLU A 71 -13.93 -9.38 -3.13
C GLU A 71 -13.47 -10.69 -2.49
N HIS A 72 -14.23 -11.78 -2.65
CA HIS A 72 -13.81 -13.08 -2.13
C HIS A 72 -12.53 -13.61 -2.82
N ALA A 73 -12.40 -13.40 -4.13
CA ALA A 73 -11.18 -13.75 -4.85
C ALA A 73 -9.97 -12.96 -4.33
N LEU A 74 -10.15 -11.66 -4.06
CA LEU A 74 -9.13 -10.84 -3.39
C LEU A 74 -8.81 -11.33 -1.98
N GLU A 75 -9.80 -11.70 -1.16
CA GLU A 75 -9.58 -12.23 0.19
C GLU A 75 -8.75 -13.52 0.16
N LEU A 76 -8.94 -14.36 -0.86
CA LEU A 76 -8.21 -15.62 -1.01
C LEU A 76 -6.78 -15.42 -1.55
N GLN A 77 -6.60 -14.57 -2.57
CA GLN A 77 -5.31 -14.41 -3.25
C GLN A 77 -4.44 -13.32 -2.63
N PHE A 78 -5.05 -12.22 -2.18
CA PHE A 78 -4.37 -11.03 -1.69
C PHE A 78 -5.02 -10.50 -0.41
N PRO A 79 -5.09 -11.29 0.69
CA PRO A 79 -5.81 -10.93 1.91
C PRO A 79 -5.35 -9.60 2.53
N GLU A 80 -4.09 -9.23 2.32
CA GLU A 80 -3.54 -7.98 2.85
C GLU A 80 -4.14 -6.74 2.21
N GLN A 81 -4.58 -6.84 0.97
CA GLN A 81 -5.06 -5.71 0.17
C GLN A 81 -6.38 -5.15 0.70
N LEU A 82 -7.09 -5.93 1.50
CA LEU A 82 -8.38 -5.58 2.10
C LEU A 82 -8.28 -5.24 3.60
N ARG A 83 -7.06 -5.22 4.17
CA ARG A 83 -6.81 -4.80 5.56
C ARG A 83 -6.85 -3.29 5.70
N PRO A 84 -7.43 -2.75 6.79
CA PRO A 84 -7.35 -1.33 7.10
C PRO A 84 -5.91 -0.93 7.43
N PHE A 85 -5.54 0.32 7.14
CA PHE A 85 -4.25 0.89 7.55
C PHE A 85 -4.42 1.62 8.88
N PRO A 86 -3.92 1.06 10.00
CA PRO A 86 -4.14 1.63 11.33
C PRO A 86 -3.37 2.95 11.51
N GLU A 87 -3.73 3.71 12.54
CA GLU A 87 -2.87 4.80 13.03
C GLU A 87 -1.45 4.29 13.26
N CYS A 88 -0.49 5.05 12.78
CA CYS A 88 0.93 4.80 12.98
C CYS A 88 1.54 6.00 13.70
N ARG A 89 2.44 5.74 14.63
CA ARG A 89 3.11 6.77 15.43
C ARG A 89 4.61 6.65 15.28
N ILE A 90 5.27 7.80 15.22
CA ILE A 90 6.73 7.90 15.34
C ILE A 90 7.01 8.49 16.72
N GLY A 91 7.87 7.81 17.49
CA GLY A 91 8.18 8.25 18.83
C GLY A 91 9.39 7.54 19.43
N PRO A 92 9.77 7.91 20.66
CA PRO A 92 10.95 7.37 21.32
C PRO A 92 10.80 5.86 21.56
N ALA A 93 11.74 5.09 21.02
CA ALA A 93 11.86 3.65 21.21
C ALA A 93 13.06 3.29 22.10
N ARG A 94 14.11 4.12 22.08
CA ARG A 94 15.33 3.95 22.86
C ARG A 94 15.83 5.30 23.35
N GLN A 95 16.52 5.32 24.48
CA GLN A 95 17.23 6.50 24.96
C GLN A 95 18.47 6.74 24.10
N ALA A 96 18.42 7.76 23.25
CA ALA A 96 19.52 8.31 22.49
C ALA A 96 19.20 9.79 22.17
N ALA A 97 20.21 10.60 21.87
CA ALA A 97 20.00 12.01 21.54
C ALA A 97 20.98 12.51 20.48
N VAL A 98 20.51 13.44 19.65
CA VAL A 98 21.41 14.30 18.86
C VAL A 98 21.66 15.55 19.69
N LEU A 99 22.90 15.74 20.11
CA LEU A 99 23.33 16.85 20.96
C LEU A 99 23.58 18.12 20.15
N ALA A 100 24.13 17.96 18.94
CA ALA A 100 24.38 19.05 18.02
C ALA A 100 24.19 18.56 16.59
N ALA A 101 23.62 19.41 15.74
CA ALA A 101 23.59 19.23 14.31
C ALA A 101 23.70 20.59 13.64
N CYS A 102 24.71 20.78 12.78
CA CYS A 102 24.89 22.00 12.02
C CYS A 102 25.34 21.70 10.60
N TYR A 103 24.97 22.61 9.70
CA TYR A 103 25.39 22.59 8.31
C TYR A 103 26.43 23.70 8.10
N CYS A 104 27.58 23.32 7.55
CA CYS A 104 28.70 24.19 7.24
C CYS A 104 28.73 24.41 5.71
N PRO A 105 28.26 25.58 5.19
CA PRO A 105 28.14 25.85 3.76
C PRO A 105 29.48 26.11 3.02
N GLY A 106 30.63 25.87 3.66
CA GLY A 106 31.94 26.07 3.04
C GLY A 106 32.23 25.06 1.91
N PRO A 107 33.28 25.24 1.09
CA PRO A 107 33.76 24.19 0.19
C PRO A 107 34.86 23.34 0.86
N PRO A 108 34.66 22.03 1.10
CA PRO A 108 33.45 21.23 0.86
C PRO A 108 32.38 21.46 1.94
N ALA A 109 31.09 21.41 1.54
CA ALA A 109 30.00 21.61 2.48
C ALA A 109 29.91 20.36 3.36
N ALA A 110 29.61 20.54 4.64
CA ALA A 110 29.61 19.45 5.59
C ALA A 110 28.45 19.53 6.57
N ILE A 111 27.96 18.38 7.02
CA ILE A 111 27.07 18.26 8.17
C ILE A 111 27.89 17.73 9.32
N GLU A 112 27.91 18.46 10.43
CA GLU A 112 28.50 18.01 11.68
C GLU A 112 27.40 17.56 12.63
N LEU A 113 27.52 16.33 13.14
CA LEU A 113 26.58 15.72 14.08
C LEU A 113 27.32 15.31 15.34
N GLU A 114 26.75 15.63 16.49
CA GLU A 114 27.15 15.05 17.77
C GLU A 114 26.01 14.18 18.29
N VAL A 115 26.27 12.88 18.44
CA VAL A 115 25.27 11.88 18.82
C VAL A 115 25.66 11.23 20.13
N ASP A 116 24.69 11.16 21.04
CA ASP A 116 24.76 10.35 22.25
C ASP A 116 23.95 9.06 22.02
N PRO A 117 24.62 7.90 21.87
CA PRO A 117 23.94 6.63 21.63
C PRO A 117 23.17 6.10 22.86
N GLY A 118 23.30 6.79 24.01
CA GLY A 118 22.65 6.42 25.25
C GLY A 118 23.42 5.37 26.06
N PRO A 119 22.85 4.97 27.22
CA PRO A 119 23.56 4.15 28.20
C PRO A 119 23.70 2.66 27.79
N GLN A 120 22.88 2.19 26.85
CA GLN A 120 22.94 0.82 26.37
C GLN A 120 23.88 0.74 25.18
N PRO A 121 24.86 -0.17 25.15
CA PRO A 121 25.69 -0.39 23.97
C PRO A 121 24.83 -0.91 22.82
N ALA A 122 25.00 -0.35 21.62
CA ALA A 122 24.50 -0.96 20.40
C ALA A 122 25.33 -0.56 19.20
N ASP A 123 25.24 -1.40 18.17
CA ASP A 123 25.95 -1.22 16.91
C ASP A 123 25.27 -0.19 16.01
N SER A 124 24.03 0.20 16.30
CA SER A 124 23.31 1.22 15.53
C SER A 124 22.27 1.99 16.34
N VAL A 125 21.90 3.17 15.84
CA VAL A 125 20.78 3.98 16.34
C VAL A 125 19.96 4.54 15.19
N ASP A 126 18.64 4.48 15.32
CA ASP A 126 17.72 5.06 14.35
C ASP A 126 17.51 6.55 14.65
N ILE A 127 17.60 7.40 13.63
CA ILE A 127 17.44 8.85 13.70
C ILE A 127 16.29 9.25 12.80
N PHE A 128 15.27 9.85 13.38
CA PHE A 128 14.13 10.42 12.66
C PHE A 128 14.41 11.87 12.26
N ILE A 129 14.19 12.20 11.00
CA ILE A 129 14.25 13.55 10.47
C ILE A 129 12.87 14.22 10.66
N ASP A 130 12.85 15.24 11.51
CA ASP A 130 11.67 16.02 11.88
C ASP A 130 11.73 17.40 11.20
N GLY A 131 10.93 17.57 10.16
CA GLY A 131 10.86 18.82 9.39
C GLY A 131 9.82 18.75 8.27
N ASP A 132 9.69 19.83 7.51
CA ASP A 132 8.83 19.82 6.32
C ASP A 132 9.36 18.84 5.26
N ALA A 133 8.54 18.53 4.26
CA ALA A 133 8.85 17.51 3.27
C ALA A 133 10.08 17.86 2.41
N ALA A 134 10.24 19.13 2.02
CA ALA A 134 11.37 19.58 1.20
C ALA A 134 12.69 19.55 1.99
N PHE A 135 12.68 20.04 3.23
CA PHE A 135 13.82 19.94 4.14
C PHE A 135 14.19 18.48 4.43
N SER A 136 13.21 17.66 4.80
CA SER A 136 13.42 16.25 5.14
C SER A 136 14.00 15.47 3.96
N GLY A 137 13.47 15.69 2.75
CA GLY A 137 13.98 15.10 1.52
C GLY A 137 15.42 15.53 1.22
N ALA A 138 15.73 16.82 1.34
CA ALA A 138 17.08 17.34 1.12
C ALA A 138 18.09 16.78 2.14
N LEU A 139 17.74 16.78 3.43
CA LEU A 139 18.61 16.28 4.49
C LEU A 139 18.83 14.77 4.36
N ARG A 140 17.78 14.01 4.08
CA ARG A 140 17.86 12.57 3.83
C ARG A 140 18.83 12.25 2.69
N ASN A 141 18.69 12.97 1.57
CA ASN A 141 19.56 12.78 0.41
C ASN A 141 21.01 13.12 0.74
N ALA A 142 21.24 14.21 1.47
CA ALA A 142 22.56 14.63 1.92
C ALA A 142 23.21 13.58 2.85
N LEU A 143 22.48 13.05 3.83
CA LEU A 143 22.98 12.05 4.77
C LEU A 143 23.27 10.70 4.09
N LEU A 144 22.46 10.28 3.12
CA LEU A 144 22.66 9.03 2.37
C LEU A 144 23.77 9.13 1.31
N ALA A 145 24.00 10.33 0.77
CA ALA A 145 25.10 10.60 -0.15
C ALA A 145 26.44 10.82 0.59
N GLY A 146 26.37 11.42 1.79
CA GLY A 146 27.52 11.78 2.60
C GLY A 146 28.29 10.56 3.10
N GLY A 147 29.58 10.49 2.74
CA GLY A 147 30.52 9.47 3.24
C GLY A 147 31.42 10.08 4.30
N SER A 148 31.55 9.45 5.47
CA SER A 148 32.50 9.91 6.48
C SER A 148 33.93 9.47 6.13
N ARG A 149 34.94 10.30 6.42
CA ARG A 149 36.35 9.87 6.35
C ARG A 149 36.77 9.00 7.56
N GLN A 150 36.00 9.07 8.65
CA GLN A 150 36.25 8.32 9.89
C GLN A 150 35.63 6.91 9.85
N LEU A 151 34.63 6.70 9.00
CA LEU A 151 34.05 5.39 8.72
C LEU A 151 34.53 4.97 7.34
N ALA A 152 35.09 3.77 7.20
CA ALA A 152 35.43 3.22 5.88
C ALA A 152 34.18 2.99 4.98
N CYS A 153 32.97 3.22 5.51
CA CYS A 153 31.66 3.00 4.91
C CYS A 153 30.74 4.23 5.10
N ARG A 154 29.58 4.22 4.42
CA ARG A 154 28.53 5.22 4.63
C ARG A 154 27.87 4.99 6.00
N PRO A 155 27.88 5.98 6.92
CA PRO A 155 27.30 5.81 8.26
C PRO A 155 25.80 5.59 8.27
N PHE A 156 25.10 6.14 7.28
CA PHE A 156 23.65 6.15 7.24
C PHE A 156 23.11 5.12 6.25
N ALA A 157 22.16 4.32 6.70
CA ALA A 157 21.36 3.44 5.88
C ALA A 157 19.88 3.84 5.95
N PRO A 158 19.13 3.79 4.83
CA PRO A 158 17.69 4.00 4.87
C PRO A 158 17.01 2.83 5.59
N THR A 159 15.97 3.12 6.38
CA THR A 159 15.17 2.09 7.07
C THR A 159 13.79 1.96 6.44
N GLY A 160 13.10 0.85 6.73
CA GLY A 160 11.73 0.59 6.30
C GLY A 160 11.58 0.19 4.82
N LEU A 161 12.68 0.15 4.06
CA LEU A 161 12.72 -0.34 2.68
C LEU A 161 12.90 -1.86 2.59
N ASP A 162 13.43 -2.47 3.65
CA ASP A 162 13.60 -3.91 3.71
C ASP A 162 12.30 -4.59 4.15
N PRO A 163 11.89 -5.70 3.51
CA PRO A 163 10.76 -6.48 3.97
C PRO A 163 10.82 -6.80 5.46
N ALA A 164 11.98 -7.09 6.03
CA ALA A 164 12.13 -7.42 7.46
C ALA A 164 11.75 -6.26 8.40
N GLU A 165 11.78 -5.02 7.91
CA GLU A 165 11.50 -3.81 8.68
C GLU A 165 10.07 -3.29 8.47
N ALA A 166 9.16 -4.14 7.97
CA ALA A 166 7.76 -3.82 7.71
C ALA A 166 7.08 -3.08 8.87
N LEU A 167 6.24 -2.08 8.56
CA LEU A 167 5.43 -1.41 9.58
C LEU A 167 4.26 -2.27 10.00
N LEU A 168 3.64 -2.93 9.01
CA LEU A 168 2.47 -3.76 9.21
C LEU A 168 2.82 -5.26 9.18
N PRO A 169 2.21 -6.09 10.03
CA PRO A 169 2.35 -7.54 9.97
C PRO A 169 1.89 -8.09 8.62
N ARG A 170 2.72 -8.92 8.00
CA ARG A 170 2.42 -9.57 6.72
C ARG A 170 2.04 -11.04 6.88
N ALA A 171 1.10 -11.49 6.06
CA ALA A 171 0.83 -12.89 5.86
C ALA A 171 2.02 -13.57 5.15
N PRO A 172 2.30 -14.85 5.44
CA PRO A 172 3.27 -15.62 4.68
C PRO A 172 2.93 -15.62 3.18
N GLY A 173 3.93 -15.40 2.34
CA GLY A 173 3.76 -15.36 0.87
C GLY A 173 3.21 -14.04 0.32
N ALA A 174 2.95 -13.04 1.15
CA ALA A 174 2.52 -11.73 0.67
C ALA A 174 3.64 -10.98 -0.07
N HIS A 175 3.26 -10.27 -1.13
CA HIS A 175 4.18 -9.51 -1.96
C HIS A 175 4.71 -8.27 -1.23
N ALA A 176 5.96 -8.33 -0.74
CA ALA A 176 6.54 -7.27 0.09
C ALA A 176 6.61 -5.91 -0.62
N GLY A 177 6.79 -5.90 -1.94
CA GLY A 177 6.81 -4.67 -2.74
C GLY A 177 5.48 -3.91 -2.73
N LEU A 178 4.34 -4.62 -2.64
CA LEU A 178 3.02 -3.96 -2.58
C LEU A 178 2.79 -3.34 -1.21
N ALA A 179 3.16 -4.08 -0.14
CA ALA A 179 3.11 -3.56 1.22
C ALA A 179 3.98 -2.30 1.37
N LEU A 180 5.18 -2.30 0.76
CA LEU A 180 6.07 -1.15 0.76
C LEU A 180 5.46 0.06 0.05
N LEU A 181 4.85 -0.13 -1.14
CA LEU A 181 4.15 0.95 -1.84
C LEU A 181 3.00 1.51 -1.01
N ARG A 182 2.22 0.65 -0.35
CA ARG A 182 1.12 1.08 0.52
C ARG A 182 1.63 1.89 1.71
N GLU A 183 2.72 1.47 2.35
CA GLU A 183 3.37 2.23 3.41
C GLU A 183 3.90 3.59 2.90
N TYR A 184 4.44 3.64 1.69
CA TYR A 184 4.93 4.86 1.04
C TYR A 184 3.82 5.89 0.80
N PHE A 185 2.65 5.48 0.31
CA PHE A 185 1.54 6.41 0.06
C PHE A 185 0.79 6.78 1.34
N THR A 186 0.51 5.83 2.22
CA THR A 186 -0.35 6.08 3.39
C THR A 186 0.41 6.64 4.60
N PHE A 187 1.69 6.31 4.78
CA PHE A 187 2.51 6.81 5.89
C PHE A 187 3.96 7.16 5.48
N PRO A 188 4.16 8.14 4.58
CA PRO A 188 5.49 8.58 4.12
C PRO A 188 6.49 8.92 5.24
N PRO A 189 6.09 9.52 6.39
CA PRO A 189 7.04 9.89 7.45
C PRO A 189 7.91 8.75 7.99
N ARG A 190 7.49 7.48 7.86
CA ARG A 190 8.35 6.34 8.27
C ARG A 190 9.68 6.30 7.51
N PHE A 191 9.73 6.77 6.26
CA PHE A 191 10.94 6.75 5.44
C PHE A 191 11.92 7.90 5.74
N ASN A 192 11.55 8.78 6.68
CA ASN A 192 12.44 9.80 7.25
C ASN A 192 13.29 9.27 8.41
N ILE A 193 13.20 7.97 8.72
CA ILE A 193 14.05 7.31 9.70
C ILE A 193 15.27 6.71 9.00
N LEU A 194 16.46 7.12 9.45
CA LEU A 194 17.74 6.59 8.96
C LEU A 194 18.47 5.88 10.09
N ARG A 195 19.08 4.74 9.78
CA ARG A 195 19.93 4.01 10.73
C ARG A 195 21.35 4.54 10.63
N LEU A 196 21.88 5.01 11.75
CA LEU A 196 23.27 5.38 11.93
C LEU A 196 24.04 4.18 12.48
N ASP A 197 25.06 3.74 11.75
CA ASP A 197 26.05 2.76 12.22
C ASP A 197 26.94 3.40 13.29
N LEU A 198 26.98 2.77 14.46
CA LEU A 198 27.71 3.22 15.63
C LEU A 198 29.06 2.50 15.82
N THR A 199 29.39 1.50 15.01
CA THR A 199 30.56 0.63 15.22
C THR A 199 31.91 1.36 15.18
N SER A 200 32.00 2.52 14.53
CA SER A 200 33.20 3.36 14.53
C SER A 200 33.32 4.31 15.72
N PHE A 201 32.27 4.49 16.53
CA PHE A 201 32.31 5.39 17.67
C PHE A 201 33.03 4.70 18.82
N VAL A 202 34.32 5.02 18.94
CA VAL A 202 35.21 4.44 19.94
C VAL A 202 34.68 4.76 21.34
N ASN A 203 34.36 3.71 22.11
CA ASN A 203 34.05 3.71 23.55
C ASN A 203 32.69 4.28 24.00
N GLY A 204 31.57 3.84 23.41
CA GLY A 204 30.24 3.91 24.06
C GLY A 204 29.83 5.29 24.60
N GLY A 205 30.44 6.35 24.06
CA GLY A 205 30.31 7.72 24.51
C GLY A 205 29.84 8.60 23.36
N ARG A 206 29.80 9.91 23.64
CA ARG A 206 29.40 10.92 22.66
C ARG A 206 30.28 10.86 21.42
N GLY A 207 29.63 10.78 20.28
CA GLY A 207 30.26 10.62 18.99
C GLY A 207 30.12 11.86 18.12
N LYS A 208 31.23 12.39 17.61
CA LYS A 208 31.20 13.45 16.59
C LYS A 208 31.42 12.86 15.21
N LEU A 209 30.57 13.24 14.26
CA LEU A 209 30.59 12.78 12.89
C LEU A 209 30.58 14.00 11.95
N SER A 210 31.51 14.03 11.00
CA SER A 210 31.55 15.06 9.96
C SER A 210 31.33 14.40 8.59
N LEU A 211 30.29 14.85 7.89
CA LEU A 211 29.86 14.30 6.62
C LEU A 211 30.00 15.37 5.53
N PRO A 212 30.91 15.20 4.55
CA PRO A 212 30.90 16.01 3.36
C PRO A 212 29.62 15.75 2.56
N VAL A 213 28.88 16.80 2.25
CA VAL A 213 27.61 16.75 1.51
C VAL A 213 27.61 17.76 0.37
N PRO A 214 26.80 17.54 -0.69
CA PRO A 214 26.55 18.58 -1.69
C PRO A 214 25.92 19.81 -1.04
N ALA A 215 26.26 21.00 -1.53
CA ALA A 215 25.70 22.23 -1.01
C ALA A 215 24.20 22.31 -1.30
N ALA A 216 23.38 22.50 -0.26
CA ALA A 216 21.93 22.58 -0.39
C ALA A 216 21.36 23.66 0.54
N ARG A 217 20.72 24.68 -0.05
CA ARG A 217 20.13 25.82 0.69
C ARG A 217 19.17 25.43 1.81
N PRO A 218 18.28 24.41 1.67
CA PRO A 218 17.39 24.01 2.76
C PRO A 218 18.14 23.59 4.04
N LEU A 219 19.38 23.12 3.93
CA LEU A 219 20.16 22.65 5.07
C LEU A 219 20.70 23.76 5.96
N GLU A 220 20.66 25.03 5.53
CA GLU A 220 21.08 26.17 6.35
C GLU A 220 20.23 26.31 7.64
N ALA A 221 19.01 25.79 7.64
CA ALA A 221 18.14 25.74 8.81
C ALA A 221 18.39 24.53 9.73
N LEU A 222 19.39 23.68 9.45
CA LEU A 222 19.65 22.47 10.23
C LEU A 222 19.98 22.78 11.69
N GLN A 223 19.27 22.10 12.59
CA GLN A 223 19.42 22.20 14.04
C GLN A 223 19.26 20.80 14.65
N ALA A 224 19.77 20.63 15.87
CA ALA A 224 19.65 19.36 16.60
C ALA A 224 18.19 18.93 16.82
N SER A 225 17.25 19.86 16.95
CA SER A 225 15.82 19.59 17.09
C SER A 225 15.20 18.86 15.90
N HIS A 226 15.78 19.01 14.71
CA HIS A 226 15.32 18.35 13.49
C HIS A 226 15.76 16.88 13.39
N LEU A 227 16.59 16.40 14.31
CA LEU A 227 17.07 15.03 14.34
C LEU A 227 16.76 14.37 15.68
N ARG A 228 15.83 13.43 15.67
CA ARG A 228 15.40 12.70 16.87
C ARG A 228 16.01 11.30 16.89
N ALA A 229 17.08 11.13 17.66
CA ALA A 229 17.73 9.82 17.83
C ALA A 229 16.91 8.88 18.73
N GLY A 230 16.98 7.58 18.45
CA GLY A 230 16.26 6.54 19.19
C GLY A 230 14.77 6.49 18.90
N TRP A 231 14.29 7.14 17.83
CA TRP A 231 12.89 7.16 17.44
C TRP A 231 12.60 6.05 16.42
N ALA A 232 11.42 5.44 16.53
CA ALA A 232 10.96 4.40 15.61
C ALA A 232 9.49 4.60 15.23
N ALA A 233 9.13 4.14 14.03
CA ALA A 233 7.75 4.06 13.59
C ALA A 233 7.08 2.77 14.10
N ARG A 234 5.86 2.86 14.61
CA ARG A 234 5.08 1.72 15.09
C ARG A 234 3.61 1.85 14.67
N ALA A 235 3.03 0.75 14.21
CA ALA A 235 1.59 0.65 14.01
C ALA A 235 0.89 0.48 15.36
N CYS A 236 -0.21 1.21 15.58
CA CYS A 236 -1.04 1.14 16.78
C CYS A 236 -1.95 -0.10 16.74
N LEU A 237 -1.34 -1.29 16.79
CA LEU A 237 -2.01 -2.57 16.81
C LEU A 237 -1.97 -3.17 18.22
N ARG A 238 -3.04 -3.86 18.61
CA ARG A 238 -3.11 -4.61 19.87
C ARG A 238 -3.68 -6.00 19.64
N ARG A 239 -3.11 -6.99 20.32
CA ARG A 239 -3.69 -8.34 20.37
C ARG A 239 -4.88 -8.34 21.32
N ALA A 240 -5.94 -9.04 20.94
CA ALA A 240 -7.14 -9.24 21.74
C ALA A 240 -7.71 -10.65 21.47
N ALA A 241 -8.52 -11.15 22.40
CA ALA A 241 -9.33 -12.33 22.17
C ALA A 241 -10.73 -11.88 21.74
N ALA A 242 -11.25 -12.42 20.64
CA ALA A 242 -12.64 -12.22 20.27
C ALA A 242 -13.57 -13.02 21.20
N ALA A 243 -14.85 -12.66 21.23
CA ALA A 243 -15.85 -13.42 21.98
C ALA A 243 -15.86 -14.89 21.53
N PRO A 244 -15.86 -15.86 22.46
CA PRO A 244 -15.80 -17.27 22.11
C PRO A 244 -17.04 -17.68 21.30
N VAL A 245 -16.82 -18.47 20.26
CA VAL A 245 -17.86 -18.91 19.33
C VAL A 245 -18.21 -20.37 19.63
N ARG A 246 -19.47 -20.67 19.94
CA ARG A 246 -19.92 -22.06 20.10
C ARG A 246 -20.34 -22.62 18.74
N ILE A 247 -19.68 -23.70 18.30
CA ILE A 247 -19.97 -24.34 17.02
C ILE A 247 -21.15 -25.29 17.22
N ASP A 248 -22.33 -24.93 16.71
CA ASP A 248 -23.55 -25.73 16.84
C ASP A 248 -23.89 -26.54 15.57
N GLY A 249 -23.18 -26.28 14.47
CA GLY A 249 -23.41 -26.91 13.16
C GLY A 249 -24.71 -26.48 12.47
N ARG A 250 -25.47 -25.54 13.04
CA ARG A 250 -26.72 -25.03 12.46
C ARG A 250 -26.48 -23.87 11.50
N GLN A 251 -25.36 -23.17 11.67
CA GLN A 251 -24.94 -22.06 10.85
C GLN A 251 -23.69 -22.43 10.05
N SER A 252 -23.63 -21.99 8.80
CA SER A 252 -22.45 -22.15 7.96
C SER A 252 -21.33 -21.17 8.34
N GLU A 253 -21.68 -20.07 8.99
CA GLU A 253 -20.79 -18.97 9.39
C GLU A 253 -21.19 -18.44 10.75
N TYR A 254 -20.20 -18.06 11.56
CA TYR A 254 -20.39 -17.53 12.90
C TYR A 254 -19.80 -16.12 13.01
N LEU A 255 -20.44 -15.27 13.82
CA LEU A 255 -19.98 -13.89 14.05
C LEU A 255 -18.72 -13.87 14.93
N VAL A 256 -17.69 -13.14 14.50
CA VAL A 256 -16.50 -12.83 15.30
C VAL A 256 -16.69 -11.46 15.94
N SER A 257 -16.96 -11.44 17.24
CA SER A 257 -17.25 -10.20 17.97
C SER A 257 -16.04 -9.69 18.76
N VAL A 258 -15.74 -8.40 18.61
CA VAL A 258 -14.77 -7.64 19.41
C VAL A 258 -15.47 -6.45 20.06
N PRO A 259 -14.87 -5.80 21.08
CA PRO A 259 -15.40 -4.55 21.63
C PRO A 259 -15.66 -3.51 20.52
N PRO A 260 -16.72 -2.69 20.63
CA PRO A 260 -17.18 -1.82 19.54
C PRO A 260 -16.16 -0.73 19.18
N GLU A 261 -15.26 -0.36 20.10
CA GLU A 261 -14.19 0.61 19.83
C GLU A 261 -13.07 0.03 18.93
N LEU A 262 -13.12 -1.28 18.67
CA LEU A 262 -12.12 -1.99 17.89
C LEU A 262 -12.61 -2.37 16.49
N GLU A 263 -11.64 -2.40 15.59
CA GLU A 263 -11.74 -2.98 14.27
C GLU A 263 -10.68 -4.09 14.15
N ILE A 264 -11.10 -5.26 13.67
CA ILE A 264 -10.22 -6.40 13.45
C ILE A 264 -9.32 -6.08 12.24
N PHE A 265 -8.01 -6.12 12.47
CA PHE A 265 -6.98 -5.97 11.45
C PHE A 265 -6.61 -7.34 10.84
N SER A 266 -6.43 -8.36 11.69
CA SER A 266 -6.20 -9.74 11.28
C SER A 266 -6.77 -10.72 12.32
N ILE A 267 -7.18 -11.89 11.83
CA ILE A 267 -7.43 -13.07 12.67
C ILE A 267 -6.14 -13.88 12.63
N ASP A 268 -5.54 -14.09 13.80
CA ASP A 268 -4.18 -14.61 13.91
C ASP A 268 -4.20 -16.12 14.13
N ARG A 269 -5.03 -16.59 15.06
CA ARG A 269 -5.17 -18.02 15.41
C ARG A 269 -6.60 -18.34 15.83
N VAL A 270 -6.99 -19.58 15.57
CA VAL A 270 -8.28 -20.12 15.96
C VAL A 270 -8.06 -21.45 16.63
N HIS A 271 -8.56 -21.59 17.85
CA HIS A 271 -8.48 -22.84 18.60
C HIS A 271 -9.88 -23.39 18.81
N VAL A 272 -10.10 -24.64 18.45
CA VAL A 272 -11.39 -25.33 18.59
C VAL A 272 -11.21 -26.50 19.57
N GLY A 273 -11.94 -26.47 20.69
CA GLY A 273 -11.84 -27.54 21.69
C GLY A 273 -10.44 -27.68 22.32
N GLY A 274 -9.64 -26.61 22.33
CA GLY A 274 -8.30 -26.57 22.90
C GLY A 274 -7.16 -26.94 21.93
N ALA A 275 -7.46 -27.37 20.70
CA ALA A 275 -6.47 -27.57 19.65
C ALA A 275 -6.53 -26.42 18.63
N GLU A 276 -5.40 -26.03 18.06
CA GLU A 276 -5.37 -25.06 16.95
C GLU A 276 -6.04 -25.69 15.71
N ASP A 277 -7.04 -25.00 15.17
CA ASP A 277 -7.72 -25.38 13.93
C ASP A 277 -7.16 -24.55 12.78
N LEU A 278 -6.79 -25.21 11.70
CA LEU A 278 -6.26 -24.59 10.48
C LEU A 278 -7.27 -24.61 9.33
N GLY A 279 -8.41 -25.28 9.51
CA GLY A 279 -9.45 -25.44 8.50
C GLY A 279 -10.54 -24.39 8.59
N TRP A 280 -10.21 -23.11 8.76
CA TRP A 280 -11.19 -22.01 8.83
C TRP A 280 -10.97 -20.98 7.73
N VAL A 281 -12.05 -20.30 7.37
CA VAL A 281 -12.02 -19.12 6.48
C VAL A 281 -12.82 -18.03 7.16
N ALA A 282 -12.26 -16.82 7.18
CA ALA A 282 -12.97 -15.65 7.67
C ALA A 282 -13.18 -14.66 6.54
N ARG A 283 -14.33 -13.99 6.55
CA ARG A 283 -14.66 -12.93 5.60
C ARG A 283 -15.27 -11.76 6.35
N ARG A 284 -15.06 -10.57 5.82
CA ARG A 284 -15.70 -9.36 6.32
C ARG A 284 -16.98 -9.11 5.52
N VAL A 285 -18.05 -8.78 6.22
CA VAL A 285 -19.36 -8.49 5.64
C VAL A 285 -19.66 -7.02 5.84
N GLU A 286 -19.81 -6.29 4.74
CA GLU A 286 -20.20 -4.88 4.71
C GLU A 286 -21.72 -4.72 4.86
N ASP A 287 -22.17 -3.48 5.09
CA ASP A 287 -23.57 -3.10 5.36
C ASP A 287 -24.16 -3.71 6.66
N ALA A 288 -23.31 -4.07 7.63
CA ALA A 288 -23.74 -4.45 8.97
C ALA A 288 -24.17 -3.20 9.76
N PRO A 289 -25.03 -3.33 10.80
CA PRO A 289 -25.45 -2.18 11.62
C PRO A 289 -24.29 -1.37 12.23
N ALA A 290 -23.15 -2.03 12.48
CA ALA A 290 -21.93 -1.41 12.99
C ALA A 290 -20.96 -0.94 11.88
N GLY A 291 -21.42 -0.86 10.63
CA GLY A 291 -20.62 -0.63 9.42
C GLY A 291 -20.23 -1.94 8.75
N HIS A 292 -19.40 -2.74 9.43
CA HIS A 292 -18.97 -4.05 8.97
C HIS A 292 -18.87 -5.04 10.13
N GLU A 293 -18.97 -6.33 9.82
CA GLU A 293 -18.79 -7.43 10.77
C GLU A 293 -17.91 -8.53 10.19
N TRP A 294 -17.24 -9.28 11.06
CA TRP A 294 -16.41 -10.41 10.65
C TRP A 294 -17.16 -11.72 10.88
N ARG A 295 -17.14 -12.60 9.89
CA ARG A 295 -17.74 -13.94 9.97
C ARG A 295 -16.70 -15.00 9.70
N ILE A 296 -16.76 -16.10 10.45
CA ILE A 296 -15.85 -17.23 10.34
C ILE A 296 -16.61 -18.52 10.03
N ALA A 297 -16.09 -19.31 9.09
CA ALA A 297 -16.60 -20.61 8.70
C ALA A 297 -15.54 -21.70 8.92
N PHE A 298 -15.96 -22.85 9.44
CA PHE A 298 -15.09 -23.98 9.75
C PHE A 298 -15.31 -25.11 8.73
N HIS A 299 -14.28 -25.45 7.96
CA HIS A 299 -14.31 -26.36 6.80
C HIS A 299 -13.88 -27.80 7.17
N GLY A 300 -13.22 -27.99 8.31
CA GLY A 300 -12.80 -29.30 8.83
C GLY A 300 -13.64 -29.85 10.00
N ALA A 301 -14.58 -29.06 10.52
CA ALA A 301 -15.20 -29.26 11.82
C ALA A 301 -16.34 -30.31 11.87
N ARG A 302 -16.33 -31.36 11.02
CA ARG A 302 -17.36 -32.43 11.08
C ARG A 302 -17.35 -33.25 12.39
N GLY A 303 -16.44 -32.96 13.33
CA GLY A 303 -16.43 -33.48 14.71
C GLY A 303 -16.42 -32.42 15.82
N ALA A 304 -16.52 -31.12 15.51
CA ALA A 304 -16.41 -30.04 16.51
C ALA A 304 -17.77 -29.49 16.97
N VAL A 305 -18.87 -30.11 16.58
CA VAL A 305 -20.22 -29.70 17.02
C VAL A 305 -20.32 -29.84 18.53
N GLY A 306 -20.59 -28.73 19.21
CA GLY A 306 -20.59 -28.60 20.66
C GLY A 306 -19.30 -28.02 21.26
N ALA A 307 -18.23 -27.88 20.47
CA ALA A 307 -16.99 -27.25 20.90
C ALA A 307 -17.11 -25.72 20.96
N VAL A 308 -16.24 -25.11 21.77
CA VAL A 308 -16.05 -23.66 21.82
C VAL A 308 -14.77 -23.33 21.07
N ALA A 309 -14.89 -22.38 20.14
CA ALA A 309 -13.77 -21.78 19.43
C ALA A 309 -13.32 -20.51 20.14
N SER A 310 -12.04 -20.43 20.51
CA SER A 310 -11.38 -19.20 20.93
C SER A 310 -10.57 -18.64 19.77
N ILE A 311 -10.71 -17.35 19.51
CA ILE A 311 -10.16 -16.69 18.33
C ILE A 311 -9.26 -15.55 18.79
N ASP A 312 -7.97 -15.64 18.46
CA ASP A 312 -7.00 -14.59 18.68
C ASP A 312 -7.00 -13.64 17.50
N VAL A 313 -7.13 -12.35 17.78
CA VAL A 313 -7.20 -11.30 16.77
C VAL A 313 -6.23 -10.19 17.07
N THR A 314 -5.67 -9.59 16.03
CA THR A 314 -4.99 -8.30 16.11
C THR A 314 -5.98 -7.22 15.68
N CYS A 315 -6.15 -6.21 16.52
CA CYS A 315 -7.09 -5.11 16.34
C CYS A 315 -6.40 -3.75 16.30
N CYS A 316 -7.09 -2.79 15.70
CA CYS A 316 -6.80 -1.37 15.78
C CYS A 316 -8.01 -0.62 16.37
N GLU A 317 -7.80 0.60 16.87
CA GLU A 317 -8.91 1.47 17.28
C GLU A 317 -9.69 1.91 16.04
N ARG A 318 -11.00 1.68 16.04
CA ARG A 318 -11.88 1.91 14.89
C ARG A 318 -11.86 3.35 14.38
N ASP A 319 -11.79 4.31 15.29
CA ASP A 319 -11.76 5.75 14.98
C ASP A 319 -10.34 6.26 14.65
N LYS A 320 -9.31 5.41 14.79
CA LYS A 320 -7.91 5.72 14.50
C LYS A 320 -7.37 4.82 13.39
N VAL A 321 -8.11 4.73 12.31
CA VAL A 321 -7.69 4.09 11.05
C VAL A 321 -7.38 5.20 10.05
N LEU A 322 -6.16 5.23 9.53
CA LEU A 322 -5.71 6.25 8.59
C LEU A 322 -6.42 6.13 7.24
N ALA A 323 -6.58 4.90 6.76
CA ALA A 323 -7.24 4.63 5.48
C ALA A 323 -7.84 3.22 5.44
N ARG A 324 -8.92 3.06 4.66
CA ARG A 324 -9.60 1.78 4.43
C ARG A 324 -9.60 1.49 2.92
N PRO A 325 -9.18 0.30 2.48
CA PRO A 325 -9.27 -0.08 1.07
C PRO A 325 -10.72 -0.02 0.56
N ALA A 326 -10.88 0.34 -0.70
CA ALA A 326 -12.19 0.30 -1.36
C ALA A 326 -12.69 -1.16 -1.46
N ARG A 327 -13.96 -1.39 -1.14
CA ARG A 327 -14.65 -2.68 -1.27
C ARG A 327 -15.78 -2.63 -2.30
N GLY A 328 -16.30 -3.78 -2.71
CA GLY A 328 -17.37 -3.88 -3.69
C GLY A 328 -16.91 -3.66 -5.14
N ALA A 329 -17.49 -2.68 -5.85
CA ALA A 329 -17.22 -2.50 -7.29
C ALA A 329 -15.75 -2.16 -7.61
N GLY A 330 -15.01 -1.59 -6.65
CA GLY A 330 -13.57 -1.32 -6.79
C GLY A 330 -12.69 -2.57 -6.73
N CYS A 331 -13.17 -3.66 -6.13
CA CYS A 331 -12.42 -4.92 -5.98
C CYS A 331 -12.05 -5.53 -7.33
N ARG A 332 -12.94 -5.43 -8.33
CA ARG A 332 -12.68 -5.99 -9.66
C ARG A 332 -11.46 -5.35 -10.32
N TRP A 333 -11.37 -4.03 -10.22
CA TRP A 333 -10.25 -3.29 -10.81
C TRP A 333 -8.96 -3.62 -10.06
N GLN A 334 -8.99 -3.62 -8.72
CA GLN A 334 -7.83 -3.99 -7.92
C GLN A 334 -7.35 -5.42 -8.22
N LEU A 335 -8.25 -6.40 -8.32
CA LEU A 335 -7.91 -7.78 -8.67
C LEU A 335 -7.24 -7.86 -10.05
N ASN A 336 -7.78 -7.18 -11.04
CA ASN A 336 -7.19 -7.14 -12.38
C ASN A 336 -5.78 -6.54 -12.37
N SER A 337 -5.57 -5.42 -11.66
CA SER A 337 -4.26 -4.78 -11.56
C SER A 337 -3.24 -5.65 -10.82
N LEU A 338 -3.68 -6.40 -9.80
CA LEU A 338 -2.81 -7.31 -9.03
C LEU A 338 -2.46 -8.59 -9.81
N LEU A 339 -3.42 -9.18 -10.53
CA LEU A 339 -3.17 -10.32 -11.40
C LEU A 339 -2.27 -9.97 -12.59
N ALA A 340 -2.32 -8.73 -13.07
CA ALA A 340 -1.41 -8.24 -14.10
C ALA A 340 0.06 -8.15 -13.62
N LEU A 341 0.31 -8.04 -12.31
CA LEU A 341 1.67 -8.04 -11.76
C LEU A 341 2.40 -9.36 -12.01
N GLU A 342 1.67 -10.47 -12.16
CA GLU A 342 2.25 -11.79 -12.46
C GLU A 342 2.73 -11.93 -13.92
N GLN A 343 2.50 -10.93 -14.79
CA GLN A 343 2.77 -10.97 -16.22
C GLN A 343 3.70 -9.85 -16.71
N LEU A 344 4.92 -9.75 -16.15
CA LEU A 344 5.96 -8.87 -16.71
C LEU A 344 6.16 -9.15 -18.22
N PRO A 345 6.26 -8.12 -19.08
CA PRO A 345 6.54 -6.71 -18.76
C PRO A 345 5.31 -5.85 -18.45
N LEU A 346 5.38 -5.05 -17.38
CA LEU A 346 4.36 -4.03 -17.08
C LEU A 346 4.51 -2.81 -18.00
N GLU A 347 3.37 -2.23 -18.41
CA GLU A 347 3.31 -0.92 -19.04
C GLU A 347 3.13 0.20 -17.99
N ALA A 348 3.45 1.45 -18.36
CA ALA A 348 3.32 2.60 -17.46
C ALA A 348 1.88 2.83 -16.95
N GLY A 349 0.88 2.57 -17.79
CA GLY A 349 -0.53 2.66 -17.40
C GLY A 349 -0.88 1.66 -16.30
N ALA A 350 -0.51 0.39 -16.50
CA ALA A 350 -0.70 -0.67 -15.52
C ALA A 350 0.03 -0.38 -14.20
N LEU A 351 1.24 0.18 -14.26
CA LEU A 351 1.97 0.58 -13.06
C LEU A 351 1.25 1.70 -12.29
N ARG A 352 0.74 2.73 -12.98
CA ARG A 352 -0.03 3.81 -12.33
C ARG A 352 -1.29 3.27 -11.67
N GLU A 353 -1.98 2.35 -12.34
CA GLU A 353 -3.15 1.69 -11.77
C GLU A 353 -2.78 0.90 -10.51
N LEU A 354 -1.70 0.12 -10.56
CA LEU A 354 -1.20 -0.60 -9.39
C LEU A 354 -0.82 0.35 -8.25
N MET A 355 -0.12 1.44 -8.52
CA MET A 355 0.20 2.44 -7.49
C MET A 355 -1.07 3.05 -6.88
N ALA A 356 -2.09 3.35 -7.70
CA ALA A 356 -3.38 3.83 -7.23
C ALA A 356 -4.13 2.80 -6.36
N THR A 357 -3.98 1.49 -6.60
CA THR A 357 -4.52 0.47 -5.68
C THR A 357 -3.89 0.53 -4.28
N GLN A 358 -2.63 0.97 -4.18
CA GLN A 358 -1.91 1.03 -2.90
C GLN A 358 -2.08 2.39 -2.20
N ALA A 359 -2.38 3.46 -2.95
CA ALA A 359 -2.65 4.81 -2.45
C ALA A 359 -4.08 4.96 -1.90
N ILE A 360 -4.41 4.16 -0.87
CA ILE A 360 -5.75 4.08 -0.27
C ILE A 360 -6.23 5.35 0.46
N ASP A 361 -5.33 6.31 0.70
CA ASP A 361 -5.61 7.61 1.29
C ASP A 361 -6.16 8.63 0.26
N ASP A 362 -6.03 8.35 -1.03
CA ASP A 362 -6.53 9.16 -2.16
C ASP A 362 -6.05 10.63 -2.11
N SER A 363 -4.86 10.89 -1.54
CA SER A 363 -4.37 12.24 -1.34
C SER A 363 -3.88 12.90 -2.64
N PRO A 364 -3.95 14.25 -2.75
CA PRO A 364 -3.46 14.96 -3.93
C PRO A 364 -1.96 14.76 -4.15
N ALA A 365 -1.18 14.53 -3.08
CA ALA A 365 0.24 14.22 -3.16
C ALA A 365 0.47 12.83 -3.80
N SER A 366 -0.29 11.81 -3.38
CA SER A 366 -0.27 10.49 -4.01
C SER A 366 -0.62 10.56 -5.49
N HIS A 367 -1.67 11.32 -5.85
CA HIS A 367 -2.03 11.54 -7.25
C HIS A 367 -0.96 12.25 -8.08
N ALA A 368 -0.27 13.24 -7.50
CA ALA A 368 0.85 13.89 -8.18
C ALA A 368 1.96 12.90 -8.50
N ILE A 369 2.35 12.06 -7.53
CA ILE A 369 3.41 11.04 -7.71
C ILE A 369 2.99 9.98 -8.74
N ILE A 370 1.74 9.51 -8.69
CA ILE A 370 1.22 8.51 -9.65
C ILE A 370 1.23 9.08 -11.07
N ASN A 371 0.74 10.31 -11.25
CA ASN A 371 0.70 10.96 -12.56
C ASN A 371 2.09 11.39 -13.06
N ALA A 372 3.08 11.47 -12.16
CA ALA A 372 4.46 11.75 -12.52
C ALA A 372 5.09 10.63 -13.36
N VAL A 373 4.63 9.39 -13.22
CA VAL A 373 5.09 8.26 -14.03
C VAL A 373 4.57 8.42 -15.46
N ARG A 374 5.46 8.77 -16.40
CA ARG A 374 5.09 9.04 -17.80
C ARG A 374 5.21 7.80 -18.68
N ALA A 375 6.36 7.14 -18.62
CA ALA A 375 6.66 5.97 -19.44
C ALA A 375 7.50 4.94 -18.67
N LEU A 376 7.42 3.69 -19.11
CA LEU A 376 8.13 2.56 -18.54
C LEU A 376 8.62 1.72 -19.72
N ASP A 377 9.94 1.61 -19.86
CA ASP A 377 10.58 0.79 -20.88
C ASP A 377 11.33 -0.35 -20.21
N VAL A 378 11.11 -1.57 -20.69
CA VAL A 378 11.56 -2.81 -20.06
C VAL A 378 12.34 -3.60 -21.09
N GLN A 379 13.65 -3.74 -20.88
CA GLN A 379 14.57 -4.34 -21.84
C GLN A 379 15.35 -5.50 -21.22
N PRO A 380 15.56 -6.62 -21.96
CA PRO A 380 16.45 -7.68 -21.49
C PRO A 380 17.88 -7.17 -21.28
N ALA A 381 18.50 -7.57 -20.18
CA ALA A 381 19.85 -7.18 -19.82
C ALA A 381 20.66 -8.39 -19.34
N ALA A 382 21.97 -8.34 -19.49
CA ALA A 382 22.88 -9.36 -18.98
C ALA A 382 23.81 -8.75 -17.93
N LEU A 383 23.87 -9.35 -16.75
CA LEU A 383 24.82 -9.02 -15.69
C LEU A 383 25.89 -10.10 -15.65
N ARG A 384 27.16 -9.70 -15.59
CA ARG A 384 28.29 -10.62 -15.38
C ARG A 384 28.91 -10.35 -14.01
N PRO A 385 28.41 -10.99 -12.93
CA PRO A 385 29.02 -10.85 -11.62
C PRO A 385 30.38 -11.58 -11.61
N GLY A 386 31.46 -10.81 -11.65
CA GLY A 386 32.84 -11.32 -11.61
C GLY A 386 33.18 -12.30 -12.74
N ARG A 387 33.62 -13.52 -12.37
CA ARG A 387 34.01 -14.60 -13.30
C ARG A 387 32.89 -15.62 -13.57
N ALA A 388 31.68 -15.38 -13.07
CA ALA A 388 30.55 -16.30 -13.26
C ALA A 388 29.94 -16.20 -14.67
N ALA A 389 29.10 -17.18 -15.02
CA ALA A 389 28.28 -17.12 -16.23
C ALA A 389 27.36 -15.88 -16.21
N PRO A 390 27.05 -15.27 -17.37
CA PRO A 390 26.15 -14.13 -17.43
C PRO A 390 24.77 -14.50 -16.91
N LEU A 391 24.30 -13.75 -15.91
CA LEU A 391 22.93 -13.80 -15.43
C LEU A 391 22.09 -12.93 -16.37
N MET A 392 20.99 -13.48 -16.90
CA MET A 392 20.03 -12.70 -17.68
C MET A 392 19.01 -12.07 -16.74
N GLY A 393 18.59 -10.87 -17.06
CA GLY A 393 17.60 -10.12 -16.31
C GLY A 393 17.01 -8.99 -17.11
N THR A 394 16.55 -7.96 -16.42
CA THR A 394 15.73 -6.92 -16.99
C THR A 394 16.17 -5.54 -16.51
N ASP A 395 16.50 -4.68 -17.45
CA ASP A 395 16.67 -3.26 -17.21
C ASP A 395 15.31 -2.57 -17.33
N ILE A 396 14.95 -1.82 -16.31
CA ILE A 396 13.70 -1.09 -16.21
C ILE A 396 14.03 0.40 -16.24
N ARG A 397 13.67 1.07 -17.33
CA ARG A 397 13.88 2.51 -17.53
C ARG A 397 12.56 3.22 -17.27
N LEU A 398 12.44 3.84 -16.10
CA LEU A 398 11.23 4.50 -15.62
C LEU A 398 11.37 6.02 -15.83
N GLN A 399 10.53 6.57 -16.71
CA GLN A 399 10.50 8.00 -17.01
C GLN A 399 9.53 8.73 -16.10
N VAL A 400 10.02 9.76 -15.42
CA VAL A 400 9.26 10.51 -14.42
C VAL A 400 9.36 12.02 -14.62
N ASP A 401 8.27 12.70 -14.29
CA ASP A 401 8.19 14.15 -14.20
C ASP A 401 8.74 14.60 -12.83
N GLU A 402 9.93 15.21 -12.83
CA GLU A 402 10.64 15.62 -11.61
C GLU A 402 9.90 16.69 -10.82
N ALA A 403 9.16 17.57 -11.51
CA ALA A 403 8.45 18.67 -10.88
C ALA A 403 7.37 18.18 -9.91
N ALA A 404 6.80 17.00 -10.17
CA ALA A 404 5.81 16.37 -9.30
C ALA A 404 6.40 15.84 -7.97
N PHE A 405 7.73 15.74 -7.86
CA PHE A 405 8.43 15.27 -6.65
C PHE A 405 8.93 16.41 -5.75
N ALA A 406 8.55 17.66 -6.04
CA ALA A 406 8.90 18.81 -5.22
C ALA A 406 8.36 18.64 -3.78
N GLY A 407 9.24 18.25 -2.86
CA GLY A 407 8.93 17.98 -1.45
C GLY A 407 8.79 16.51 -1.06
N SER A 408 8.43 15.60 -1.97
CA SER A 408 8.23 14.16 -1.66
C SER A 408 9.50 13.30 -1.84
N GLY A 409 10.54 13.86 -2.47
CA GLY A 409 11.88 13.25 -2.55
C GLY A 409 11.98 12.17 -3.62
N LEU A 410 12.40 12.55 -4.83
CA LEU A 410 12.58 11.65 -5.97
C LEU A 410 13.45 10.42 -5.68
N LEU A 411 14.54 10.59 -4.92
CA LEU A 411 15.44 9.48 -4.58
C LEU A 411 14.77 8.43 -3.67
N LEU A 412 13.87 8.85 -2.76
CA LEU A 412 13.10 7.91 -1.94
C LEU A 412 12.16 7.11 -2.84
N PHE A 413 11.44 7.78 -3.75
CA PHE A 413 10.59 7.11 -4.72
C PHE A 413 11.39 6.10 -5.54
N GLY A 414 12.56 6.47 -6.07
CA GLY A 414 13.44 5.55 -6.79
C GLY A 414 13.87 4.33 -5.98
N GLN A 415 14.18 4.51 -4.70
CA GLN A 415 14.53 3.40 -3.80
C GLN A 415 13.34 2.48 -3.50
N VAL A 416 12.14 3.04 -3.31
CA VAL A 416 10.90 2.26 -3.13
C VAL A 416 10.59 1.47 -4.39
N MET A 417 10.69 2.10 -5.56
CA MET A 417 10.47 1.44 -6.85
C MET A 417 11.52 0.36 -7.15
N ASP A 418 12.79 0.59 -6.79
CA ASP A 418 13.86 -0.42 -6.92
C ASP A 418 13.55 -1.69 -6.12
N ARG A 419 13.03 -1.53 -4.89
CA ARG A 419 12.60 -2.64 -4.05
C ARG A 419 11.35 -3.32 -4.61
N PHE A 420 10.37 -2.54 -5.06
CA PHE A 420 9.16 -3.07 -5.69
C PHE A 420 9.49 -3.96 -6.89
N PHE A 421 10.29 -3.48 -7.84
CA PHE A 421 10.67 -4.28 -9.01
C PHE A 421 11.58 -5.45 -8.66
N GLY A 422 12.43 -5.30 -7.64
CA GLY A 422 13.23 -6.39 -7.09
C GLY A 422 12.36 -7.57 -6.66
N GLU A 423 11.26 -7.32 -5.96
CA GLU A 423 10.30 -8.36 -5.54
C GLU A 423 9.55 -9.00 -6.71
N CYS A 424 9.43 -8.32 -7.85
CA CYS A 424 8.85 -8.91 -9.07
C CYS A 424 9.82 -9.83 -9.82
N ALA A 425 11.12 -9.86 -9.47
CA ALA A 425 12.08 -10.73 -10.14
C ALA A 425 11.89 -12.20 -9.73
N HIS A 426 11.74 -13.10 -10.71
CA HIS A 426 11.72 -14.54 -10.47
C HIS A 426 13.08 -15.10 -10.00
N MET A 427 13.09 -16.40 -9.65
CA MET A 427 14.34 -17.12 -9.35
C MET A 427 15.32 -17.04 -10.54
N ASN A 428 16.59 -16.76 -10.26
CA ASN A 428 17.68 -16.69 -11.25
C ASN A 428 17.54 -15.60 -12.33
N THR A 429 16.83 -14.52 -12.04
CA THR A 429 16.88 -13.29 -12.85
C THR A 429 17.31 -12.10 -12.00
N PHE A 430 17.41 -10.91 -12.57
CA PHE A 430 17.58 -9.67 -11.83
C PHE A 430 16.75 -8.56 -12.46
N THR A 431 16.39 -7.57 -11.66
CA THR A 431 15.89 -6.29 -12.14
C THR A 431 16.91 -5.19 -11.82
N ARG A 432 17.04 -4.22 -12.71
CA ARG A 432 17.82 -3.01 -12.45
C ARG A 432 17.03 -1.79 -12.88
N LEU A 433 16.74 -0.92 -11.91
CA LEU A 433 15.98 0.32 -12.15
C LEU A 433 16.90 1.47 -12.56
N VAL A 434 16.51 2.18 -13.62
CA VAL A 434 17.08 3.47 -14.03
C VAL A 434 15.96 4.50 -14.10
N LEU A 435 16.03 5.52 -13.24
CA LEU A 435 15.14 6.68 -13.31
C LEU A 435 15.66 7.70 -14.30
N VAL A 436 14.76 8.23 -15.11
CA VAL A 436 15.06 9.14 -16.21
C VAL A 436 14.08 10.30 -16.21
N SER A 437 14.56 11.50 -16.50
CA SER A 437 13.69 12.67 -16.65
C SER A 437 12.80 12.52 -17.87
N ALA A 438 11.50 12.74 -17.70
CA ALA A 438 10.56 12.75 -18.82
C ALA A 438 10.76 13.96 -19.75
N GLU A 439 11.29 15.07 -19.24
CA GLU A 439 11.51 16.30 -20.02
C GLU A 439 12.84 16.28 -20.77
N THR A 440 13.93 15.96 -20.08
CA THR A 440 15.29 16.05 -20.64
C THR A 440 15.81 14.73 -21.17
N GLY A 441 15.26 13.59 -20.73
CA GLY A 441 15.79 12.26 -21.00
C GLY A 441 17.08 11.92 -20.25
N GLU A 442 17.55 12.80 -19.35
CA GLU A 442 18.75 12.58 -18.56
C GLU A 442 18.53 11.51 -17.48
N GLU A 443 19.61 10.80 -17.15
CA GLU A 443 19.60 9.79 -16.10
C GLU A 443 19.67 10.46 -14.73
N LEU A 444 18.61 10.29 -13.94
CA LEU A 444 18.46 10.90 -12.61
C LEU A 444 19.06 10.01 -11.53
N MET A 445 18.87 8.69 -11.67
CA MET A 445 19.33 7.71 -10.70
C MET A 445 19.44 6.34 -11.37
N ARG A 446 20.51 5.61 -11.06
CA ARG A 446 20.67 4.20 -11.42
C ARG A 446 20.86 3.36 -10.18
N CYS A 447 19.97 2.39 -10.01
CA CYS A 447 20.03 1.44 -8.92
C CYS A 447 20.96 0.27 -9.27
N LYS A 448 21.43 -0.43 -8.24
CA LYS A 448 22.17 -1.68 -8.40
C LYS A 448 21.21 -2.79 -8.86
N ALA A 449 21.75 -3.83 -9.50
CA ALA A 449 20.95 -4.99 -9.87
C ALA A 449 20.48 -5.75 -8.61
N ARG A 450 19.23 -6.22 -8.65
CA ARG A 450 18.54 -6.80 -7.50
C ARG A 450 17.72 -8.03 -7.89
N ASN A 451 17.62 -8.98 -6.96
CA ASN A 451 16.63 -10.06 -6.97
C ASN A 451 16.01 -10.15 -5.57
N ALA A 452 14.71 -9.87 -5.47
CA ALA A 452 13.98 -9.69 -4.22
C ALA A 452 14.71 -8.69 -3.28
N GLY A 453 14.95 -9.05 -2.03
CA GLY A 453 15.75 -8.24 -1.10
C GLY A 453 17.25 -8.18 -1.42
N THR A 454 17.78 -9.05 -2.28
CA THR A 454 19.22 -9.28 -2.43
C THR A 454 19.84 -8.43 -3.53
N LEU A 455 20.94 -7.75 -3.22
CA LEU A 455 21.77 -7.05 -4.20
C LEU A 455 22.73 -8.01 -4.89
N LEU A 456 22.86 -7.88 -6.21
CA LEU A 456 23.79 -8.66 -7.02
C LEU A 456 24.96 -7.74 -7.41
N GLU A 457 26.14 -8.01 -6.84
CA GLU A 457 27.39 -7.26 -7.10
C GLU A 457 28.32 -7.98 -8.07
#